data_AF-A0A4Z0YYD2-F1
#
_entry.id   AF-A0A4Z0YYD2-F1
#
_cell.length_a   1.000
_cell.length_b   1.000
_cell.length_c   1.000
_cell.angle_alpha   90.00
_cell.angle_beta   90.00
_cell.angle_gamma   90.00
#
_symmetry.space_group_name_H-M   'P 1'
#
loop_
_entity.id
_entity.type
_entity.pdbx_description
1 polymer ?
#
loop_
_entity_poly.entity_id
_entity_poly.type
_entity_poly.pdbx_seq_one_letter_code
_entity_poly.pdbx_strand_id
1 'polypeptide(L)'
;MTVAADTVATEPSSNTPQNKEEEINTDIQSQAQDDNGVKNDGSNYRKPAEYLTTRLKVKIFIIDSLTSALIGAAINFGIAYATYNNQAAGVHLFSFPNALAADCSFTLLAQFIITWLVEVFVVNNDLRRGWVEPIGFLREPKGKFLRWYFLLDRENQMPHQVKGWWNWIRFIWSNVLRSVMLFLVFFPPAFGVSIGALTAVGTKTPDGDWNFPNTYAPQIYKLILGIVIGSTGTPLMSLYTIVRVGWVLKASKRSQE
;
A
#
# COMPACT_ATOMS: atom_id res chain seq x y z
N MET A 1 15.91 -70.29 40.23
CA MET A 1 15.79 -71.71 39.86
C MET A 1 14.40 -72.19 40.24
N THR A 2 13.43 -72.14 39.31
CA THR A 2 12.35 -73.14 39.19
C THR A 2 11.60 -72.89 37.88
N VAL A 3 11.40 -73.98 37.16
CA VAL A 3 10.64 -74.16 35.92
C VAL A 3 9.19 -74.49 36.31
N ALA A 4 8.20 -74.05 35.53
CA ALA A 4 7.05 -74.88 35.12
C ALA A 4 6.10 -74.09 34.20
N ALA A 5 5.69 -74.77 33.13
CA ALA A 5 4.65 -74.39 32.19
C ALA A 5 3.36 -75.18 32.49
N ASP A 6 2.20 -74.68 32.04
CA ASP A 6 1.00 -75.48 31.69
C ASP A 6 0.21 -74.71 30.60
N THR A 7 0.03 -75.23 29.37
CA THR A 7 -0.95 -76.23 28.86
C THR A 7 -2.39 -75.66 28.78
N VAL A 8 -2.86 -75.14 27.61
CA VAL A 8 -3.73 -75.77 26.55
C VAL A 8 -5.13 -76.17 27.09
N ALA A 9 -6.32 -75.97 26.51
CA ALA A 9 -6.96 -75.39 25.31
C ALA A 9 -8.41 -74.97 25.73
N THR A 10 -9.29 -74.31 24.95
CA THR A 10 -10.22 -74.92 23.96
C THR A 10 -11.00 -73.81 23.21
N GLU A 11 -11.08 -73.95 21.88
CA GLU A 11 -12.00 -73.30 20.93
C GLU A 11 -13.45 -73.86 21.07
N PRO A 12 -14.57 -73.26 20.52
CA PRO A 12 -14.67 -72.85 19.11
C PRO A 12 -15.61 -71.67 18.71
N SER A 13 -15.30 -71.13 17.52
CA SER A 13 -16.16 -70.70 16.40
C SER A 13 -17.39 -69.81 16.63
N SER A 14 -17.38 -68.60 16.02
CA SER A 14 -18.39 -68.25 14.99
C SER A 14 -18.07 -66.94 14.23
N ASN A 15 -18.10 -67.04 12.90
CA ASN A 15 -18.60 -66.06 11.90
C ASN A 15 -17.85 -64.74 11.62
N THR A 16 -17.12 -64.76 10.49
CA THR A 16 -17.26 -63.91 9.28
C THR A 16 -16.96 -62.39 9.36
N PRO A 17 -16.24 -61.82 8.37
CA PRO A 17 -15.48 -60.58 8.51
C PRO A 17 -16.28 -59.35 8.11
N GLN A 18 -16.02 -58.21 8.77
CA GLN A 18 -16.53 -56.92 8.34
C GLN A 18 -15.40 -55.88 8.30
N ASN A 19 -15.11 -55.48 7.07
CA ASN A 19 -14.31 -54.34 6.63
C ASN A 19 -14.27 -53.19 7.63
N LYS A 20 -13.05 -52.79 8.00
CA LYS A 20 -12.78 -51.47 8.56
C LYS A 20 -11.38 -50.98 8.14
N GLU A 21 -11.15 -51.01 6.84
CA GLU A 21 -10.07 -50.26 6.18
C GLU A 21 -10.69 -49.45 5.03
N GLU A 22 -11.49 -48.45 5.37
CA GLU A 22 -12.00 -47.49 4.37
C GLU A 22 -12.44 -46.20 5.07
N GLU A 23 -11.51 -45.47 5.70
CA GLU A 23 -11.75 -44.06 6.06
C GLU A 23 -10.44 -43.29 6.32
N ILE A 24 -9.42 -43.50 5.50
CA ILE A 24 -8.23 -42.62 5.44
C ILE A 24 -7.77 -42.53 3.98
N ASN A 25 -8.60 -41.99 3.08
CA ASN A 25 -8.16 -41.45 1.78
C ASN A 25 -9.34 -40.86 0.97
N THR A 26 -10.02 -39.85 1.50
CA THR A 26 -11.08 -39.18 0.73
C THR A 26 -11.20 -37.67 0.97
N ASP A 27 -10.10 -36.99 1.30
CA ASP A 27 -10.06 -35.50 1.33
C ASP A 27 -8.91 -34.90 0.50
N ILE A 28 -8.25 -35.69 -0.35
CA ILE A 28 -7.29 -35.19 -1.36
C ILE A 28 -7.76 -35.62 -2.76
N GLN A 29 -9.01 -35.29 -3.12
CA GLN A 29 -9.46 -35.37 -4.52
C GLN A 29 -10.77 -34.59 -4.74
N SER A 30 -10.73 -33.26 -4.57
CA SER A 30 -11.67 -32.37 -5.28
C SER A 30 -11.08 -30.99 -5.53
N GLN A 31 -9.91 -30.94 -6.19
CA GLN A 31 -9.63 -29.85 -7.11
C GLN A 31 -9.65 -30.45 -8.50
N ALA A 32 -10.83 -30.47 -9.12
CA ALA A 32 -10.92 -30.58 -10.56
C ALA A 32 -10.12 -29.40 -11.14
N GLN A 33 -8.92 -29.70 -11.62
CA GLN A 33 -8.19 -28.85 -12.55
C GLN A 33 -9.06 -28.71 -13.79
N ASP A 34 -9.74 -27.58 -13.90
CA ASP A 34 -10.27 -27.09 -15.16
C ASP A 34 -9.08 -26.56 -15.97
N ASP A 35 -8.47 -27.47 -16.73
CA ASP A 35 -7.30 -27.28 -17.57
C ASP A 35 -7.70 -26.55 -18.86
N ASN A 36 -7.81 -25.22 -18.77
CA ASN A 36 -7.97 -24.33 -19.91
C ASN A 36 -6.79 -23.37 -20.02
N GLY A 37 -5.58 -23.86 -20.33
CA GLY A 37 -4.51 -23.10 -21.01
C GLY A 37 -4.05 -21.74 -20.44
N VAL A 38 -4.51 -21.33 -19.25
CA VAL A 38 -4.07 -20.09 -18.60
C VAL A 38 -2.73 -20.41 -17.96
N LYS A 39 -1.66 -19.83 -18.51
CA LYS A 39 -0.37 -19.78 -17.82
C LYS A 39 -0.61 -19.20 -16.43
N ASN A 40 -0.53 -20.06 -15.42
CA ASN A 40 -0.63 -19.66 -14.02
C ASN A 40 0.54 -18.70 -13.78
N ASP A 41 0.28 -17.40 -13.67
CA ASP A 41 1.30 -16.34 -13.56
C ASP A 41 1.99 -16.31 -12.18
N GLY A 42 1.78 -17.37 -11.38
CA GLY A 42 2.26 -17.54 -10.02
C GLY A 42 1.61 -16.58 -9.04
N SER A 43 0.53 -15.88 -9.42
CA SER A 43 -0.21 -15.03 -8.49
C SER A 43 -1.17 -15.84 -7.63
N ASN A 44 -1.25 -15.47 -6.35
CA ASN A 44 -2.14 -16.06 -5.37
C ASN A 44 -3.11 -14.99 -4.85
N TYR A 45 -3.87 -14.38 -5.76
CA TYR A 45 -4.86 -13.38 -5.39
C TYR A 45 -5.98 -14.03 -4.57
N ARG A 46 -6.33 -13.39 -3.46
CA ARG A 46 -7.55 -13.74 -2.72
C ARG A 46 -8.80 -13.26 -3.42
N LYS A 47 -9.92 -13.92 -3.13
CA LYS A 47 -11.24 -13.48 -3.58
C LYS A 47 -11.50 -12.03 -3.11
N PRO A 48 -12.01 -11.14 -3.99
CA PRO A 48 -12.32 -9.77 -3.60
C PRO A 48 -13.31 -9.72 -2.44
N ALA A 49 -12.99 -8.94 -1.40
CA ALA A 49 -13.78 -8.86 -0.17
C ALA A 49 -15.11 -8.12 -0.38
N GLU A 50 -16.16 -8.61 0.29
CA GLU A 50 -17.51 -8.03 0.28
C GLU A 50 -17.71 -6.93 1.33
N TYR A 51 -16.74 -6.76 2.22
CA TYR A 51 -16.72 -5.71 3.24
C TYR A 51 -15.28 -5.37 3.62
N LEU A 52 -15.10 -4.31 4.41
CA LEU A 52 -13.79 -3.89 4.89
C LEU A 52 -13.29 -4.85 5.99
N THR A 53 -12.52 -5.88 5.60
CA THR A 53 -11.99 -6.90 6.51
C THR A 53 -11.06 -6.30 7.57
N THR A 54 -10.94 -6.95 8.73
CA THR A 54 -10.03 -6.48 9.79
C THR A 54 -8.58 -6.45 9.30
N ARG A 55 -8.15 -7.43 8.50
CA ARG A 55 -6.82 -7.46 7.88
C ARG A 55 -6.57 -6.23 7.04
N LEU A 56 -7.56 -5.83 6.25
CA LEU A 56 -7.48 -4.67 5.38
C LEU A 56 -7.43 -3.35 6.16
N LYS A 57 -8.22 -3.23 7.24
CA LYS A 57 -8.13 -2.07 8.16
C LYS A 57 -6.76 -1.95 8.80
N VAL A 58 -6.24 -3.06 9.35
CA VAL A 58 -4.92 -3.09 9.98
C VAL A 58 -3.83 -2.74 8.97
N LYS A 59 -3.87 -3.31 7.76
CA LYS A 59 -2.90 -3.00 6.72
C LYS A 59 -2.90 -1.51 6.36
N ILE A 60 -4.06 -0.96 6.01
CA ILE A 60 -4.17 0.42 5.51
C ILE A 60 -3.89 1.44 6.61
N PHE A 61 -4.55 1.32 7.76
CA PHE A 61 -4.54 2.37 8.79
C PHE A 61 -3.44 2.21 9.83
N ILE A 62 -2.91 1.00 10.03
CA ILE A 62 -1.84 0.77 11.00
C ILE A 62 -0.53 0.59 10.25
N ILE A 63 -0.43 -0.41 9.38
CA ILE A 63 0.85 -0.74 8.73
C ILE A 63 1.27 0.36 7.76
N ASP A 64 0.45 0.67 6.76
CA ASP A 64 0.81 1.62 5.69
C ASP A 64 0.92 3.05 6.24
N SER A 65 -0.07 3.48 7.04
CA SER A 65 -0.09 4.82 7.66
C SER A 65 1.10 5.06 8.60
N LEU A 66 1.36 4.16 9.56
CA LEU A 66 2.44 4.35 10.54
C LEU A 66 3.81 4.21 9.90
N THR A 67 4.01 3.20 9.04
CA THR A 67 5.29 2.98 8.37
C THR A 67 5.65 4.19 7.51
N SER A 68 4.69 4.69 6.73
CA SER A 68 4.92 5.87 5.89
C SER A 68 5.11 7.14 6.70
N ALA A 69 4.38 7.32 7.81
CA ALA A 69 4.59 8.43 8.72
C ALA A 69 6.02 8.43 9.29
N LEU A 70 6.52 7.28 9.76
CA LEU A 70 7.87 7.16 10.30
C LEU A 70 8.95 7.42 9.24
N ILE A 71 8.82 6.81 8.06
CA ILE A 71 9.77 7.00 6.95
C ILE A 71 9.75 8.45 6.48
N GLY A 72 8.55 9.00 6.26
CA GLY A 72 8.35 10.39 5.83
C GLY A 72 8.91 11.38 6.84
N ALA A 73 8.69 11.16 8.13
CA ALA A 73 9.26 11.97 9.22
C ALA A 73 10.78 11.94 9.20
N ALA A 74 11.38 10.74 9.16
CA ALA A 74 12.82 10.56 9.19
C ALA A 74 13.52 11.22 7.99
N ILE A 75 12.99 11.01 6.78
CA ILE A 75 13.58 11.59 5.55
C ILE A 75 13.46 13.11 5.57
N ASN A 76 12.26 13.66 5.84
CA ASN A 76 12.06 15.11 5.83
C ASN A 76 12.86 15.81 6.92
N PHE A 77 12.92 15.24 8.13
CA PHE A 77 13.77 15.75 9.20
C PHE A 77 15.26 15.71 8.82
N GLY A 78 15.73 14.59 8.26
CA GLY A 78 17.12 14.43 7.86
C GLY A 78 17.55 15.45 6.80
N ILE A 79 16.71 15.66 5.78
CA ILE A 79 16.94 16.70 4.75
C ILE A 79 16.95 18.09 5.40
N ALA A 80 15.93 18.41 6.19
CA ALA A 80 15.83 19.70 6.85
C ALA A 80 17.02 19.97 7.79
N TYR A 81 17.48 18.95 8.52
CA TYR A 81 18.66 19.05 9.37
C TYR A 81 19.91 19.36 8.54
N ALA A 82 20.14 18.61 7.47
CA ALA A 82 21.27 18.84 6.57
C ALA A 82 21.25 20.23 5.91
N THR A 83 20.05 20.72 5.55
CA THR A 83 19.89 22.03 4.90
C THR A 83 20.02 23.19 5.89
N TYR A 84 19.40 23.11 7.06
CA TYR A 84 19.16 24.27 7.93
C TYR A 84 20.08 24.37 9.16
N ASN A 85 20.71 23.28 9.60
CA ASN A 85 21.41 23.26 10.89
C ASN A 85 22.59 24.26 11.01
N ASN A 86 23.22 24.63 9.90
CA ASN A 86 24.41 25.49 9.90
C ASN A 86 24.21 26.81 9.13
N GLN A 87 22.96 27.25 8.92
CA GLN A 87 22.70 28.45 8.13
C GLN A 87 22.82 29.73 8.97
N ALA A 88 23.95 30.41 8.85
CA ALA A 88 24.24 31.68 9.54
C ALA A 88 23.27 32.82 9.15
N ALA A 89 22.70 32.78 7.94
CA ALA A 89 21.75 33.79 7.46
C ALA A 89 20.32 33.62 8.01
N GLY A 90 20.06 32.55 8.77
CA GLY A 90 18.70 32.20 9.20
C GLY A 90 17.87 31.57 8.07
N VAL A 91 16.68 31.11 8.45
CA VAL A 91 15.74 30.45 7.55
C VAL A 91 14.51 31.34 7.41
N HIS A 92 14.12 31.62 6.17
CA HIS A 92 13.03 32.54 5.86
C HIS A 92 11.81 31.79 5.34
N LEU A 93 10.62 32.34 5.56
CA LEU A 93 9.40 31.70 5.07
C LEU A 93 9.28 31.82 3.54
N PHE A 94 9.43 33.03 3.01
CA PHE A 94 9.26 33.29 1.58
C PHE A 94 10.52 33.73 0.85
N SER A 95 11.49 34.34 1.54
CA SER A 95 12.69 34.89 0.91
C SER A 95 13.73 33.83 0.55
N PHE A 96 14.31 33.96 -0.64
CA PHE A 96 15.48 33.19 -1.08
C PHE A 96 16.75 33.61 -0.32
N PRO A 97 17.78 32.75 -0.23
CA PRO A 97 17.91 31.42 -0.84
C PRO A 97 17.24 30.28 -0.08
N ASN A 98 16.81 30.49 1.17
CA ASN A 98 16.33 29.43 2.07
C ASN A 98 14.83 29.53 2.37
N ALA A 99 14.02 29.63 1.33
CA ALA A 99 12.57 29.80 1.46
C ALA A 99 11.87 28.49 1.87
N LEU A 100 11.36 28.43 3.09
CA LEU A 100 10.61 27.27 3.60
C LEU A 100 9.33 26.98 2.82
N ALA A 101 8.69 28.00 2.26
CA ALA A 101 7.51 27.83 1.42
C ALA A 101 7.83 27.07 0.13
N ALA A 102 8.97 27.37 -0.51
CA ALA A 102 9.41 26.66 -1.71
C ALA A 102 9.79 25.21 -1.38
N ASP A 103 10.55 25.01 -0.31
CA ASP A 103 10.95 23.68 0.17
C ASP A 103 9.73 22.83 0.61
N CYS A 104 8.73 23.43 1.25
CA CYS A 104 7.46 22.78 1.56
C CYS A 104 6.74 22.32 0.28
N SER A 105 6.62 23.20 -0.71
CA SER A 105 5.91 22.91 -1.95
C SER A 105 6.58 21.75 -2.70
N PHE A 106 7.92 21.78 -2.77
CA PHE A 106 8.70 20.72 -3.39
C PHE A 106 8.56 19.39 -2.64
N THR A 107 8.68 19.40 -1.32
CA THR A 107 8.47 18.19 -0.48
C THR A 107 7.10 17.58 -0.71
N LEU A 108 6.03 18.39 -0.70
CA LEU A 108 4.68 17.87 -0.92
C LEU A 108 4.56 17.22 -2.30
N LEU A 109 5.05 17.86 -3.36
CA LEU A 109 4.99 17.30 -4.71
C LEU A 109 5.80 16.00 -4.82
N ALA A 110 7.05 16.02 -4.36
CA ALA A 110 7.94 14.87 -4.42
C ALA A 110 7.41 13.69 -3.61
N GLN A 111 6.93 13.94 -2.39
CA GLN A 111 6.37 12.90 -1.52
C GLN A 111 5.13 12.26 -2.15
N PHE A 112 4.20 13.03 -2.72
CA PHE A 112 3.03 12.45 -3.39
C PHE A 112 3.42 11.57 -4.59
N ILE A 113 4.39 12.00 -5.41
CA ILE A 113 4.86 11.21 -6.54
C ILE A 113 5.54 9.91 -6.07
N ILE A 114 6.50 10.02 -5.15
CA ILE A 114 7.31 8.88 -4.70
C ILE A 114 6.44 7.88 -3.93
N THR A 115 5.64 8.35 -2.97
CA THR A 115 4.75 7.47 -2.19
C THR A 115 3.76 6.77 -3.10
N TRP A 116 3.17 7.47 -4.07
CA TRP A 116 2.25 6.82 -5.03
C TRP A 116 2.92 5.69 -5.79
N LEU A 117 4.12 5.94 -6.33
CA LEU A 117 4.85 4.92 -7.08
C LEU A 117 5.17 3.72 -6.19
N VAL A 118 5.71 3.95 -5.00
CA VAL A 118 6.03 2.88 -4.02
C VAL A 118 4.80 2.07 -3.67
N GLU A 119 3.69 2.72 -3.30
CA GLU A 119 2.45 2.05 -2.90
C GLU A 119 1.87 1.19 -4.01
N VAL A 120 1.90 1.69 -5.26
CA VAL A 120 1.45 0.88 -6.41
C VAL A 120 2.27 -0.40 -6.52
N PHE A 121 3.57 -0.42 -6.20
CA PHE A 121 4.33 -1.68 -6.22
C PHE A 121 4.10 -2.54 -4.98
N VAL A 122 4.23 -1.96 -3.78
CA VAL A 122 4.14 -2.67 -2.50
C VAL A 122 2.76 -3.33 -2.35
N VAL A 123 1.70 -2.56 -2.54
CA VAL A 123 0.33 -3.05 -2.34
C VAL A 123 -0.06 -4.06 -3.41
N ASN A 124 0.35 -3.87 -4.67
CA ASN A 124 0.12 -4.90 -5.70
C ASN A 124 0.87 -6.19 -5.36
N ASN A 125 2.09 -6.12 -4.84
CA ASN A 125 2.82 -7.31 -4.40
C ASN A 125 2.13 -8.01 -3.22
N ASP A 126 1.65 -7.27 -2.23
CA ASP A 126 0.91 -7.84 -1.09
C ASP A 126 -0.37 -8.55 -1.53
N LEU A 127 -1.11 -7.94 -2.47
CA LEU A 127 -2.32 -8.53 -3.05
C LEU A 127 -1.98 -9.79 -3.86
N ARG A 128 -0.91 -9.75 -4.64
CA ARG A 128 -0.47 -10.88 -5.48
C ARG A 128 0.03 -12.06 -4.66
N ARG A 129 0.61 -11.82 -3.48
CA ARG A 129 1.00 -12.86 -2.52
C ARG A 129 -0.17 -13.35 -1.66
N GLY A 130 -1.36 -12.76 -1.80
CA GLY A 130 -2.53 -13.12 -1.02
C GLY A 130 -2.45 -12.71 0.45
N TRP A 131 -1.55 -11.79 0.80
CA TRP A 131 -1.42 -11.29 2.18
C TRP A 131 -2.67 -10.50 2.60
N VAL A 132 -3.25 -9.76 1.67
CA VAL A 132 -4.46 -8.96 1.85
C VAL A 132 -5.46 -9.19 0.74
N GLU A 133 -6.75 -9.00 1.05
CA GLU A 133 -7.82 -9.13 0.06
C GLU A 133 -8.00 -7.84 -0.77
N PRO A 134 -8.21 -7.95 -2.09
CA PRO A 134 -8.70 -6.84 -2.91
C PRO A 134 -10.09 -6.38 -2.44
N ILE A 135 -10.44 -5.10 -2.60
CA ILE A 135 -11.79 -4.61 -2.26
C ILE A 135 -12.75 -4.93 -3.42
N GLY A 136 -13.73 -5.78 -3.15
CA GLY A 136 -14.75 -6.16 -4.13
C GLY A 136 -16.06 -5.38 -4.00
N PHE A 137 -16.44 -4.92 -2.81
CA PHE A 137 -17.78 -4.39 -2.56
C PHE A 137 -18.08 -3.04 -3.22
N LEU A 138 -17.05 -2.30 -3.64
CA LEU A 138 -17.25 -1.04 -4.36
C LEU A 138 -17.67 -1.29 -5.81
N ARG A 139 -18.71 -0.58 -6.26
CA ARG A 139 -19.18 -0.66 -7.64
C ARG A 139 -18.15 -0.05 -8.59
N GLU A 140 -17.86 -0.78 -9.67
CA GLU A 140 -16.98 -0.30 -10.72
C GLU A 140 -17.53 1.01 -11.34
N PRO A 141 -16.68 2.03 -11.55
CA PRO A 141 -17.14 3.28 -12.13
C PRO A 141 -17.47 3.13 -13.61
N LYS A 142 -18.58 3.77 -14.02
CA LYS A 142 -19.03 3.81 -15.43
C LYS A 142 -18.47 5.01 -16.21
N GLY A 143 -18.09 6.09 -15.52
CA GLY A 143 -17.64 7.33 -16.15
C GLY A 143 -16.24 7.20 -16.77
N LYS A 144 -16.06 7.72 -17.99
CA LYS A 144 -14.78 7.68 -18.74
C LYS A 144 -13.60 8.23 -17.92
N PHE A 145 -13.81 9.34 -17.21
CA PHE A 145 -12.77 9.97 -16.40
C PHE A 145 -12.31 9.06 -15.26
N LEU A 146 -13.23 8.50 -14.47
CA LEU A 146 -12.86 7.66 -13.32
C LEU A 146 -12.25 6.34 -13.79
N ARG A 147 -12.77 5.74 -14.87
CA ARG A 147 -12.17 4.54 -15.48
C ARG A 147 -10.75 4.80 -15.96
N TRP A 148 -10.51 5.94 -16.60
CA TRP A 148 -9.17 6.39 -16.95
C TRP A 148 -8.31 6.58 -15.70
N TYR A 149 -8.78 7.32 -14.69
CA TYR A 149 -8.02 7.59 -13.46
C TYR A 149 -7.59 6.30 -12.74
N PHE A 150 -8.46 5.29 -12.68
CA PHE A 150 -8.16 3.98 -12.10
C PHE A 150 -7.45 2.99 -13.04
N LEU A 151 -7.08 3.41 -14.26
CA LEU A 151 -6.45 2.53 -15.25
C LEU A 151 -7.26 1.24 -15.51
N LEU A 152 -8.58 1.36 -15.58
CA LEU A 152 -9.48 0.22 -15.83
C LEU A 152 -9.58 -0.12 -17.32
N ASP A 153 -9.43 0.87 -18.22
CA ASP A 153 -9.49 0.64 -19.67
C ASP A 153 -8.17 0.05 -20.23
N ARG A 154 -7.27 -0.41 -19.36
CA ARG A 154 -5.97 -1.00 -19.73
C ARG A 154 -5.74 -2.25 -18.90
N GLU A 155 -6.35 -3.34 -19.34
CA GLU A 155 -6.35 -4.65 -18.66
C GLU A 155 -4.91 -5.18 -18.42
N ASN A 156 -3.96 -4.87 -19.31
CA ASN A 156 -2.57 -5.35 -19.23
C ASN A 156 -1.61 -4.48 -18.38
N GLN A 157 -2.12 -3.67 -17.45
CA GLN A 157 -1.29 -2.73 -16.66
C GLN A 157 -1.25 -3.06 -15.17
N MET A 158 -1.12 -4.33 -14.80
CA MET A 158 -0.59 -4.66 -13.48
C MET A 158 0.95 -4.54 -13.50
N PRO A 159 1.60 -4.06 -12.42
CA PRO A 159 3.04 -3.78 -12.44
C PRO A 159 3.91 -4.94 -12.93
N HIS A 160 3.54 -6.18 -12.59
CA HIS A 160 4.27 -7.39 -12.97
C HIS A 160 3.99 -7.88 -14.41
N GLN A 161 2.96 -7.35 -15.07
CA GLN A 161 2.59 -7.72 -16.45
C GLN A 161 3.19 -6.76 -17.48
N VAL A 162 3.73 -5.61 -17.05
CA VAL A 162 4.32 -4.62 -17.94
C VAL A 162 5.64 -5.16 -18.50
N LYS A 163 5.66 -5.48 -19.79
CA LYS A 163 6.86 -5.94 -20.52
C LYS A 163 7.43 -4.83 -21.39
N GLY A 164 8.76 -4.71 -21.37
CA GLY A 164 9.50 -3.75 -22.20
C GLY A 164 9.64 -2.37 -21.55
N TRP A 165 10.80 -1.75 -21.77
CA TRP A 165 11.19 -0.49 -21.15
C TRP A 165 10.25 0.68 -21.46
N TRP A 166 9.79 0.81 -22.71
CA TRP A 166 8.85 1.88 -23.11
C TRP A 166 7.48 1.77 -22.43
N ASN A 167 6.96 0.55 -22.29
CA ASN A 167 5.71 0.32 -21.58
C ASN A 167 5.88 0.59 -20.08
N TRP A 168 7.06 0.27 -19.52
CA TRP A 168 7.41 0.58 -18.15
C TRP A 168 7.47 2.09 -17.89
N ILE A 169 8.16 2.86 -18.74
CA ILE A 169 8.16 4.33 -18.65
C ILE A 169 6.74 4.89 -18.74
N ARG A 170 5.96 4.42 -19.73
CA ARG A 170 4.56 4.86 -19.90
C ARG A 170 3.71 4.53 -18.66
N PHE A 171 3.96 3.40 -18.01
CA PHE A 171 3.31 3.02 -16.77
C PHE A 171 3.70 3.95 -15.61
N ILE A 172 4.98 4.25 -15.44
CA ILE A 172 5.46 5.21 -14.43
C ILE A 172 4.84 6.58 -14.68
N TRP A 173 4.90 7.10 -15.91
CA TRP A 173 4.33 8.39 -16.26
C TRP A 173 2.81 8.46 -16.03
N SER A 174 2.10 7.36 -16.31
CA SER A 174 0.68 7.26 -16.00
C SER A 174 0.43 7.39 -14.50
N ASN A 175 1.23 6.75 -13.65
CA ASN A 175 1.10 6.86 -12.21
C ASN A 175 1.51 8.24 -11.67
N VAL A 176 2.58 8.85 -12.22
CA VAL A 176 2.99 10.22 -11.89
C VAL A 176 1.84 11.19 -12.14
N LEU A 177 1.16 11.13 -13.29
CA LEU A 177 0.04 12.01 -13.58
C LEU A 177 -1.11 11.87 -12.56
N ARG A 178 -1.39 10.66 -12.07
CA ARG A 178 -2.44 10.40 -11.06
C ARG A 178 -2.04 10.89 -9.68
N SER A 179 -0.76 10.71 -9.33
CA SER A 179 -0.20 11.26 -8.09
C SER A 179 -0.27 12.79 -8.08
N VAL A 180 -0.02 13.45 -9.23
CA VAL A 180 -0.15 14.91 -9.36
C VAL A 180 -1.61 15.35 -9.20
N MET A 181 -2.57 14.60 -9.73
CA MET A 181 -3.99 14.92 -9.51
C MET A 181 -4.38 14.83 -8.03
N LEU A 182 -3.91 13.79 -7.32
CA LEU A 182 -4.14 13.68 -5.88
C LEU A 182 -3.44 14.83 -5.13
N PHE A 183 -2.20 15.14 -5.50
CA PHE A 183 -1.45 16.28 -4.98
C PHE A 183 -2.23 17.59 -5.16
N LEU A 184 -2.81 17.86 -6.33
CA LEU A 184 -3.56 19.12 -6.55
C LEU A 184 -4.78 19.27 -5.63
N VAL A 185 -5.38 18.18 -5.18
CA VAL A 185 -6.48 18.20 -4.21
C VAL A 185 -5.96 18.46 -2.78
N PHE A 186 -4.84 17.80 -2.41
CA PHE A 186 -4.29 17.86 -1.06
C PHE A 186 -3.35 19.06 -0.83
N PHE A 187 -2.78 19.62 -1.88
CA PHE A 187 -1.78 20.66 -1.80
C PHE A 187 -2.32 21.95 -1.18
N PRO A 188 -3.44 22.56 -1.66
CA PRO A 188 -3.92 23.81 -1.08
C PRO A 188 -4.17 23.76 0.43
N PRO A 189 -4.88 22.75 1.00
CA PRO A 189 -5.07 22.70 2.45
C PRO A 189 -3.77 22.36 3.20
N ALA A 190 -2.98 21.40 2.72
CA ALA A 190 -1.73 21.03 3.40
C ALA A 190 -0.72 22.18 3.41
N PHE A 191 -0.55 22.84 2.28
CA PHE A 191 0.32 24.00 2.14
C PHE A 191 -0.19 25.18 2.95
N GLY A 192 -1.49 25.51 2.86
CA GLY A 192 -2.09 26.60 3.62
C GLY A 192 -1.97 26.43 5.13
N VAL A 193 -2.27 25.25 5.65
CA VAL A 193 -2.08 24.93 7.09
C VAL A 193 -0.61 25.02 7.48
N SER A 194 0.30 24.55 6.63
CA SER A 194 1.74 24.61 6.88
C SER A 194 2.25 26.05 6.96
N ILE A 195 1.89 26.90 5.99
CA ILE A 195 2.25 28.33 5.99
C ILE A 195 1.59 29.04 7.18
N GLY A 196 0.33 28.74 7.50
CA GLY A 196 -0.35 29.30 8.68
C GLY A 196 0.36 28.94 9.99
N ALA A 197 0.77 27.67 10.16
CA ALA A 197 1.51 27.23 11.34
C ALA A 197 2.89 27.91 11.42
N LEU A 198 3.59 28.03 10.29
CA LEU A 198 4.90 28.69 10.22
C LEU A 198 4.80 30.21 10.50
N THR A 199 3.77 30.89 10.01
CA THR A 199 3.57 32.32 10.32
C THR A 199 3.21 32.56 11.79
N ALA A 200 2.58 31.58 12.46
CA ALA A 200 2.24 31.66 13.87
C ALA A 200 3.45 31.50 14.81
N VAL A 201 4.47 30.73 14.41
CA VAL A 201 5.68 30.48 15.21
C VAL A 201 6.90 31.32 14.78
N GLY A 202 6.88 31.87 13.57
CA GLY A 202 7.98 32.67 13.03
C GLY A 202 7.99 34.10 13.59
N THR A 203 9.17 34.71 13.60
CA THR A 203 9.32 36.13 13.97
C THR A 203 9.20 36.99 12.72
N LYS A 204 8.22 37.91 12.71
CA LYS A 204 8.00 38.80 11.57
C LYS A 204 9.16 39.79 11.43
N THR A 205 9.75 39.87 10.23
CA THR A 205 10.83 40.82 9.91
C THR A 205 10.25 42.17 9.49
N PRO A 206 11.06 43.25 9.55
CA PRO A 206 10.64 44.58 9.06
C PRO A 206 10.20 44.58 7.59
N ASP A 207 10.78 43.70 6.77
CA ASP A 207 10.46 43.54 5.35
C ASP A 207 9.14 42.80 5.09
N GLY A 208 8.47 42.34 6.16
CA GLY A 208 7.18 41.66 6.07
C GLY A 208 7.25 40.14 5.87
N ASP A 209 8.44 39.53 5.93
CA ASP A 209 8.65 38.09 5.91
C ASP A 209 8.68 37.50 7.35
N TRP A 210 8.81 36.19 7.48
CA TRP A 210 8.99 35.49 8.74
C TRP A 210 10.35 34.81 8.77
N ASN A 211 11.10 35.05 9.85
CA ASN A 211 12.38 34.42 10.11
C ASN A 211 12.27 33.40 11.25
N PHE A 212 13.02 32.31 11.14
CA PHE A 212 13.13 31.26 12.13
C PHE A 212 14.57 31.20 12.67
N PRO A 213 14.92 32.04 13.66
CA PRO A 213 16.27 32.08 14.22
C PRO A 213 16.58 30.83 15.08
N ASN A 214 15.56 30.09 15.50
CA ASN A 214 15.72 28.86 16.27
C ASN A 214 16.14 27.71 15.35
N THR A 215 17.28 27.09 15.68
CA THR A 215 17.95 26.05 14.90
C THR A 215 17.09 24.82 14.62
N TYR A 216 16.01 24.57 15.36
CA TYR A 216 15.19 23.36 15.22
C TYR A 216 13.77 23.57 14.65
N ALA A 217 13.29 24.81 14.51
CA ALA A 217 11.91 25.04 14.07
C ALA A 217 11.63 24.48 12.65
N PRO A 218 12.48 24.72 11.64
CA PRO A 218 12.33 24.12 10.32
C PRO A 218 12.33 22.58 10.31
N GLN A 219 13.17 21.97 11.15
CA GLN A 219 13.36 20.52 11.22
C GLN A 219 12.16 19.85 11.89
N ILE A 220 11.68 20.40 13.01
CA ILE A 220 10.47 19.92 13.67
C ILE A 220 9.26 20.08 12.75
N TYR A 221 9.16 21.21 12.06
CA TYR A 221 8.13 21.42 11.05
C TYR A 221 8.14 20.33 9.97
N LYS A 222 9.32 20.05 9.39
CA LYS A 222 9.49 19.01 8.36
C LYS A 222 9.22 17.60 8.87
N LEU A 223 9.58 17.30 10.13
CA LEU A 223 9.24 16.06 10.80
C LEU A 223 7.71 15.89 10.86
N ILE A 224 6.99 16.88 11.38
CA ILE A 224 5.53 16.85 11.52
C ILE A 224 4.86 16.76 10.15
N LEU A 225 5.33 17.54 9.17
CA LEU A 225 4.83 17.47 7.80
C LEU A 225 4.95 16.05 7.24
N GLY A 226 6.12 15.41 7.43
CA GLY A 226 6.35 14.02 7.03
C GLY A 226 5.37 13.05 7.68
N ILE A 227 5.13 13.18 8.99
CA ILE A 227 4.15 12.37 9.75
C ILE A 227 2.74 12.55 9.18
N VAL A 228 2.28 13.80 9.06
CA VAL A 228 0.91 14.11 8.65
C VAL A 228 0.64 13.63 7.23
N ILE A 229 1.55 13.92 6.29
CA ILE A 229 1.35 13.53 4.88
C ILE A 229 1.54 12.02 4.71
N GLY A 230 2.51 11.41 5.39
CA GLY A 230 2.72 9.96 5.36
C GLY A 230 1.52 9.19 5.91
N SER A 231 0.98 9.63 7.05
CA SER A 231 -0.16 8.98 7.70
C SER A 231 -1.48 9.16 6.96
N THR A 232 -1.70 10.28 6.28
CA THR A 232 -2.97 10.58 5.59
C THR A 232 -2.96 10.21 4.11
N GLY A 233 -1.86 10.49 3.40
CA GLY A 233 -1.75 10.26 1.96
C GLY A 233 -1.63 8.78 1.60
N THR A 234 -0.80 8.05 2.34
CA THR A 234 -0.50 6.63 2.05
C THR A 234 -1.74 5.75 2.08
N PRO A 235 -2.59 5.79 3.14
CA PRO A 235 -3.82 5.00 3.16
C PRO A 235 -4.73 5.20 1.94
N LEU A 236 -4.80 6.43 1.41
CA LEU A 236 -5.60 6.74 0.23
C LEU A 236 -5.00 6.13 -1.05
N MET A 237 -3.68 6.14 -1.18
CA MET A 237 -2.96 5.52 -2.30
C MET A 237 -3.05 3.99 -2.23
N SER A 238 -2.97 3.40 -1.04
CA SER A 238 -3.15 1.97 -0.83
C SER A 238 -4.59 1.56 -1.14
N LEU A 239 -5.59 2.32 -0.66
CA LEU A 239 -7.00 2.13 -1.01
C LEU A 239 -7.23 2.19 -2.52
N TYR A 240 -6.67 3.20 -3.20
CA TYR A 240 -6.74 3.31 -4.65
C TYR A 240 -6.29 2.01 -5.33
N THR A 241 -5.14 1.46 -4.92
CA THR A 241 -4.57 0.25 -5.51
C THR A 241 -5.42 -0.99 -5.21
N ILE A 242 -5.88 -1.14 -3.97
CA ILE A 242 -6.67 -2.30 -3.52
C ILE A 242 -8.03 -2.35 -4.22
N VAL A 243 -8.70 -1.20 -4.35
CA VAL A 243 -9.97 -1.06 -5.06
C VAL A 243 -9.78 -1.33 -6.56
N ARG A 244 -8.73 -0.75 -7.16
CA ARG A 244 -8.40 -0.99 -8.57
C ARG A 244 -8.24 -2.48 -8.85
N VAL A 245 -7.42 -3.18 -8.08
CA VAL A 245 -7.16 -4.61 -8.28
C VAL A 245 -8.45 -5.42 -8.10
N GLY A 246 -9.29 -5.06 -7.14
CA GLY A 246 -10.59 -5.69 -6.95
C GLY A 246 -11.51 -5.57 -8.18
N TRP A 247 -11.53 -4.41 -8.84
CA TRP A 247 -12.25 -4.23 -10.10
C TRP A 247 -11.66 -5.02 -11.26
N VAL A 248 -10.33 -5.03 -11.41
CA VAL A 248 -9.65 -5.79 -12.46
C VAL A 248 -9.96 -7.28 -12.35
N LEU A 249 -9.84 -7.86 -11.14
CA LEU A 249 -10.12 -9.29 -10.91
C LEU A 249 -11.58 -9.64 -11.17
N LYS A 250 -12.52 -8.76 -10.81
CA LYS A 250 -13.95 -8.95 -11.12
C LYS A 250 -14.23 -8.90 -12.62
N ALA A 251 -13.57 -8.01 -13.35
CA ALA A 251 -13.72 -7.91 -14.80
C ALA A 251 -13.19 -9.17 -15.50
N SER A 252 -12.02 -9.67 -15.11
CA SER A 252 -11.44 -10.91 -15.67
C SER A 252 -12.31 -12.14 -15.44
N LYS A 253 -12.97 -12.25 -14.27
CA LYS A 253 -13.91 -13.36 -14.00
C LYS A 253 -15.14 -13.31 -14.93
N ARG A 254 -15.69 -12.11 -15.17
CA ARG A 254 -16.86 -11.94 -16.07
C ARG A 254 -16.56 -12.23 -17.54
N SER A 255 -15.31 -12.10 -17.98
CA SER A 255 -14.93 -12.47 -19.35
C SER A 255 -14.74 -13.97 -19.56
N GLN A 256 -14.71 -14.76 -18.48
CA GLN A 256 -14.59 -16.22 -18.50
C GLN A 256 -15.93 -16.94 -18.36
N GLU A 257 -16.98 -16.22 -17.94
CA GLU A 257 -18.37 -16.69 -17.85
C GLU A 257 -19.11 -16.38 -19.16
#